data_AF-A0A151IEU0-F1
#
_entry.id   AF-A0A151IEU0-F1
#
_cell.length_a   1.000
_cell.length_b   1.000
_cell.length_c   1.000
_cell.angle_alpha   90.00
_cell.angle_beta   90.00
_cell.angle_gamma   90.00
#
_symmetry.space_group_name_H-M   'P 1'
#
loop_
_entity.id
_entity.type
_entity.pdbx_description
1 polymer ?
#
loop_
_entity_poly.entity_id
_entity_poly.type
_entity_poly.pdbx_seq_one_letter_code
_entity_poly.pdbx_strand_id
1 'polypeptide(L)'
;MEDLETKIFSTINVDIPIYQRYVDDILLAIPKKDIERVFDTFNSYNERINFTLECSIDGWINFLDVKVGVENGRVLFDIYKKPTNSGRYLNFFSNHPMYHKKGVIISLIDRIIFLSHPKFHTKNIIELIRILIINGYPLEFLFSSINNRINSLKFCNINRNIVNNGTGRVKNNFFVVPCHKNISEKFRSIINIPNTNIAYKPINNLGGIIKTGKDKLNKFDNTNVVYRINCRDCDMTYVGQTKRRLRTRLKEHRDDLKKSNNNSVVSKHQLNCKHDIDWDNTAILDSEPVYFKRTISEMIHIKNQINCLNLQSDTEKLPQLYFSIITNTHQDSNTNSQS
;
A
#
# COMPACT_ATOMS: atom_id res chain seq x y z
N MET A 1 -12.04 -25.33 1.73
CA MET A 1 -10.83 -26.13 1.46
C MET A 1 -10.00 -26.39 2.72
N GLU A 2 -10.53 -26.21 3.94
CA GLU A 2 -9.76 -26.50 5.16
C GLU A 2 -9.61 -28.01 5.43
N ASP A 3 -10.53 -28.83 4.93
CA ASP A 3 -10.57 -30.29 5.08
C ASP A 3 -10.14 -31.04 3.80
N LEU A 4 -9.57 -30.33 2.82
CA LEU A 4 -9.21 -30.88 1.50
C LEU A 4 -8.24 -32.05 1.65
N GLU A 5 -7.13 -31.84 2.36
CA GLU A 5 -6.11 -32.87 2.60
C GLU A 5 -6.70 -34.12 3.23
N THR A 6 -7.50 -33.95 4.28
CA THR A 6 -8.08 -35.05 5.04
C THR A 6 -8.99 -35.92 4.19
N LYS A 7 -9.84 -35.30 3.35
CA LYS A 7 -10.77 -36.04 2.47
C LYS A 7 -10.07 -36.71 1.30
N ILE A 8 -9.09 -36.03 0.71
CA ILE A 8 -8.37 -36.55 -0.44
C ILE A 8 -7.48 -37.71 0.00
N PHE A 9 -6.63 -37.51 1.02
CA PHE A 9 -5.69 -38.54 1.48
C PHE A 9 -6.33 -39.76 2.13
N SER A 10 -7.57 -39.66 2.64
CA SER A 10 -8.32 -40.85 3.07
C SER A 10 -8.82 -41.71 1.90
N THR A 11 -8.88 -41.13 0.70
CA THR A 11 -9.46 -41.78 -0.49
C THR A 11 -8.39 -42.34 -1.44
N ILE A 12 -7.19 -41.73 -1.48
CA ILE A 12 -6.10 -42.20 -2.35
C ILE A 12 -5.17 -43.18 -1.62
N ASN A 13 -5.00 -44.36 -2.20
CA ASN A 13 -3.97 -45.32 -1.80
C ASN A 13 -2.74 -45.21 -2.72
N VAL A 14 -2.02 -44.08 -2.62
CA VAL A 14 -0.81 -43.77 -3.41
C VAL A 14 0.26 -43.23 -2.47
N ASP A 15 1.50 -43.63 -2.68
CA ASP A 15 2.63 -43.01 -1.98
C ASP A 15 2.84 -41.58 -2.50
N ILE A 16 2.88 -40.61 -1.59
CA ILE A 16 3.01 -39.19 -1.90
C ILE A 16 4.28 -38.66 -1.23
N PRO A 17 5.44 -38.75 -1.90
CA PRO A 17 6.70 -38.27 -1.34
C PRO A 17 6.73 -36.75 -1.11
N ILE A 18 5.97 -35.99 -1.90
CA ILE A 18 5.89 -34.53 -1.80
C ILE A 18 4.43 -34.10 -1.94
N TYR A 19 3.94 -33.40 -0.92
CA TYR A 19 2.72 -32.60 -0.98
C TYR A 19 2.98 -31.23 -0.36
N GLN A 20 2.73 -30.17 -1.11
CA GLN A 20 2.77 -28.81 -0.60
C GLN A 20 1.60 -28.02 -1.16
N ARG A 21 0.85 -27.35 -0.29
CA ARG A 21 -0.20 -26.41 -0.69
C ARG A 21 0.13 -24.98 -0.25
N TYR A 22 -0.17 -24.02 -1.11
CA TYR A 22 -0.16 -22.60 -0.80
C TYR A 22 -1.46 -21.97 -1.32
N VAL A 23 -2.40 -21.69 -0.42
CA VAL A 23 -3.77 -21.27 -0.75
C VAL A 23 -4.42 -22.29 -1.70
N ASP A 24 -4.52 -21.98 -2.99
CA ASP A 24 -5.11 -22.75 -4.07
C ASP A 24 -4.08 -23.51 -4.94
N ASP A 25 -2.80 -23.15 -4.86
CA ASP A 25 -1.72 -23.83 -5.59
C ASP A 25 -1.25 -25.10 -4.84
N ILE A 26 -1.24 -26.25 -5.53
CA ILE A 26 -0.83 -27.55 -4.98
C ILE A 26 0.32 -28.13 -5.79
N LEU A 27 1.41 -28.52 -5.12
CA LEU A 27 2.49 -29.34 -5.67
C LEU A 27 2.38 -30.75 -5.11
N LEU A 28 2.31 -31.73 -6.02
CA LEU A 28 2.19 -33.14 -5.68
C LEU A 28 3.21 -33.97 -6.48
N ALA A 29 3.94 -34.84 -5.81
CA ALA A 29 4.76 -35.88 -6.45
C ALA A 29 4.07 -37.24 -6.28
N ILE A 30 3.72 -37.88 -7.39
CA ILE A 30 3.08 -39.21 -7.43
C ILE A 30 3.54 -39.97 -8.70
N PRO A 31 3.38 -41.32 -8.73
CA PRO A 31 3.64 -42.10 -9.92
C PRO A 31 2.80 -41.65 -11.12
N LYS A 32 3.41 -41.59 -12.32
CA LYS A 32 2.76 -41.10 -13.54
C LYS A 32 1.42 -41.79 -13.85
N LYS A 33 1.33 -43.10 -13.57
CA LYS A 33 0.13 -43.92 -13.78
C LYS A 33 -1.07 -43.51 -12.91
N ASP A 34 -0.83 -42.83 -11.80
CA ASP A 34 -1.86 -42.47 -10.82
C ASP A 34 -2.35 -41.03 -10.97
N ILE A 35 -1.74 -40.23 -11.84
CA ILE A 35 -2.01 -38.79 -11.99
C ILE A 35 -3.49 -38.51 -12.30
N GLU A 36 -4.06 -39.16 -13.31
CA GLU A 36 -5.45 -38.92 -13.73
C GLU A 36 -6.43 -39.29 -12.61
N ARG A 37 -6.26 -40.47 -12.01
CA ARG A 37 -7.10 -40.94 -10.89
C ARG A 37 -7.04 -40.02 -9.68
N VAL A 38 -5.84 -39.52 -9.34
CA VAL A 38 -5.69 -38.57 -8.24
C VAL A 38 -6.36 -37.24 -8.59
N PHE A 39 -6.16 -36.74 -9.81
CA PHE A 39 -6.78 -35.51 -10.29
C PHE A 39 -8.31 -35.56 -10.27
N ASP A 40 -8.90 -36.68 -10.69
CA ASP A 40 -10.35 -36.91 -10.61
C ASP A 40 -10.83 -36.93 -9.15
N THR A 41 -10.07 -37.54 -8.25
CA THR A 41 -10.35 -37.49 -6.80
C THR A 41 -10.37 -36.04 -6.30
N PHE A 42 -9.39 -35.21 -6.69
CA PHE A 42 -9.38 -33.78 -6.35
C PHE A 42 -10.61 -33.04 -6.88
N ASN A 43 -11.04 -33.29 -8.12
CA ASN A 43 -12.23 -32.66 -8.70
C ASN A 43 -13.55 -33.22 -8.16
N SER A 44 -13.55 -34.40 -7.52
CA SER A 44 -14.71 -34.93 -6.81
C SER A 44 -14.98 -34.26 -5.46
N TYR A 45 -14.03 -33.46 -4.94
CA TYR A 45 -14.13 -32.84 -3.61
C TYR A 45 -15.32 -31.87 -3.47
N ASN A 46 -15.62 -31.08 -4.52
CA ASN A 46 -16.70 -30.10 -4.48
C ASN A 46 -17.21 -29.72 -5.87
N GLU A 47 -18.53 -29.71 -6.07
CA GLU A 47 -19.17 -29.37 -7.36
C GLU A 47 -18.86 -27.95 -7.87
N ARG A 48 -18.45 -27.02 -7.00
CA ARG A 48 -18.20 -25.61 -7.37
C ARG A 48 -16.71 -25.30 -7.53
N ILE A 49 -15.81 -26.25 -7.26
CA ILE A 49 -14.36 -26.05 -7.33
C ILE A 49 -13.78 -27.08 -8.28
N ASN A 50 -13.23 -26.60 -9.39
CA ASN A 50 -12.52 -27.43 -10.35
C ASN A 50 -11.03 -27.06 -10.33
N PHE A 51 -10.19 -28.06 -10.09
CA PHE A 51 -8.75 -27.95 -10.17
C PHE A 51 -8.29 -28.09 -11.63
N THR A 52 -7.17 -27.45 -11.96
CA THR A 52 -6.46 -27.62 -13.23
C THR A 52 -5.17 -28.39 -12.99
N LEU A 53 -4.79 -29.26 -13.93
CA LEU A 53 -3.59 -30.09 -13.83
C LEU A 53 -2.46 -29.53 -14.71
N GLU A 54 -1.30 -29.30 -14.11
CA GLU A 54 -0.03 -29.08 -14.82
C GLU A 54 0.92 -30.25 -14.52
N CYS A 55 1.39 -30.95 -15.55
CA CYS A 55 2.38 -32.02 -15.40
C CYS A 55 3.80 -31.50 -15.57
N SER A 56 4.77 -32.20 -14.98
CA SER A 56 6.18 -31.87 -15.16
C SER A 56 6.64 -32.05 -16.61
N ILE A 57 7.49 -31.15 -17.07
CA ILE A 57 8.12 -31.17 -18.39
C ILE A 57 9.61 -31.37 -18.16
N ASP A 58 10.19 -32.42 -18.75
CA ASP A 58 11.60 -32.79 -18.59
C ASP A 58 12.05 -32.94 -17.12
N GLY A 59 11.14 -33.39 -16.24
CA GLY A 59 11.41 -33.55 -14.82
C GLY A 59 11.34 -32.26 -13.99
N TRP A 60 10.85 -31.16 -14.57
CA TRP A 60 10.67 -29.87 -13.92
C TRP A 60 9.20 -29.45 -13.89
N ILE A 61 8.76 -28.85 -12.78
CA ILE A 61 7.44 -28.26 -12.63
C ILE A 61 7.55 -26.87 -11.99
N ASN A 62 6.67 -25.96 -12.38
CA ASN A 62 6.63 -24.63 -11.77
C ASN A 62 5.77 -24.68 -10.50
N PHE A 63 6.24 -24.09 -9.42
CA PHE A 63 5.45 -23.93 -8.20
C PHE A 63 5.75 -22.58 -7.57
N LEU A 64 4.73 -21.72 -7.47
CA LEU A 64 4.86 -20.34 -7.01
C LEU A 64 5.94 -19.57 -7.80
N ASP A 65 7.02 -19.22 -7.10
CA ASP A 65 8.12 -18.38 -7.53
C ASP A 65 9.37 -19.18 -7.99
N VAL A 66 9.28 -20.51 -8.00
CA VAL A 66 10.38 -21.43 -8.32
C VAL A 66 10.00 -22.49 -9.35
N LYS A 67 11.01 -23.00 -10.06
CA LYS A 67 10.94 -24.28 -10.76
C LYS A 67 11.52 -25.35 -9.85
N VAL A 68 10.78 -26.43 -9.66
CA VAL A 68 11.18 -27.57 -8.85
C VAL A 68 11.51 -28.72 -9.80
N GLY A 69 12.72 -29.26 -9.69
CA GLY A 69 13.17 -30.39 -10.49
C GLY A 69 13.86 -31.43 -9.62
N VAL A 70 13.95 -32.66 -10.12
CA VAL A 70 14.65 -33.74 -9.43
C VAL A 70 15.82 -34.20 -10.30
N GLU A 71 17.03 -34.12 -9.74
CA GLU A 71 18.25 -34.61 -10.38
C GLU A 71 19.02 -35.49 -9.40
N ASN A 72 19.38 -36.71 -9.83
CA ASN A 72 20.13 -37.67 -9.01
C ASN A 72 19.53 -37.91 -7.61
N GLY A 73 18.20 -37.99 -7.53
CA GLY A 73 17.46 -38.17 -6.28
C GLY A 73 17.43 -36.94 -5.35
N ARG A 74 17.87 -35.77 -5.82
CA ARG A 74 17.83 -34.50 -5.06
C ARG A 74 16.88 -33.51 -5.71
N VAL A 75 16.11 -32.82 -4.87
CA VAL A 75 15.27 -31.71 -5.32
C VAL A 75 16.15 -30.49 -5.54
N LEU A 76 16.06 -29.93 -6.74
CA LEU A 76 16.70 -28.69 -7.12
C LEU A 76 15.65 -27.62 -7.38
N PHE A 77 16.01 -26.39 -7.06
CA PHE A 77 15.18 -25.22 -7.29
C PHE A 77 15.88 -24.25 -8.26
N ASP A 78 15.11 -23.67 -9.17
CA ASP A 78 15.52 -22.50 -9.98
C ASP A 78 14.46 -21.40 -9.85
N ILE A 79 14.78 -20.17 -10.21
CA ILE A 79 13.82 -19.07 -10.21
C ILE A 79 12.82 -19.25 -11.36
N TYR A 80 11.53 -19.20 -11.04
CA TYR A 80 10.47 -19.15 -12.03
C TYR A 80 9.88 -17.75 -12.12
N LYS A 81 9.53 -17.35 -13.35
CA LYS A 81 8.76 -16.16 -13.67
C LYS A 81 7.65 -16.60 -14.61
N LYS A 82 6.40 -16.29 -14.27
CA LYS A 82 5.24 -16.58 -15.13
C LYS A 82 5.44 -15.91 -16.51
N PRO A 83 4.89 -16.47 -17.61
CA PRO A 83 4.99 -15.87 -18.94
C PRO A 83 4.46 -14.43 -19.01
N THR A 84 3.53 -14.08 -18.12
CA THR A 84 2.96 -12.73 -17.99
C THR A 84 3.90 -11.72 -17.30
N ASN A 85 5.06 -12.15 -16.82
CA ASN A 85 6.03 -11.27 -16.19
C ASN A 85 6.58 -10.25 -17.19
N SER A 86 6.22 -8.98 -17.00
CA SER A 86 6.68 -7.88 -17.85
C SER A 86 8.14 -7.45 -17.63
N GLY A 87 8.79 -7.93 -16.56
CA GLY A 87 10.14 -7.46 -16.17
C GLY A 87 10.18 -6.01 -15.69
N ARG A 88 9.03 -5.38 -15.41
CA ARG A 88 8.94 -4.02 -14.87
C ARG A 88 9.18 -4.03 -13.36
N TYR A 89 10.19 -3.30 -12.94
CA TYR A 89 10.51 -3.03 -11.54
C TYR A 89 10.45 -1.52 -11.28
N LEU A 90 10.82 -1.10 -10.08
CA LEU A 90 10.91 0.31 -9.75
C LEU A 90 11.88 1.02 -10.70
N ASN A 91 11.38 1.88 -11.58
CA ASN A 91 12.26 2.60 -12.50
C ASN A 91 13.26 3.49 -11.72
N PHE A 92 14.53 3.46 -12.11
CA PHE A 92 15.59 4.18 -11.40
C PHE A 92 15.40 5.70 -11.39
N PHE A 93 14.73 6.28 -12.39
CA PHE A 93 14.47 7.72 -12.45
C PHE A 93 13.20 8.15 -11.70
N SER A 94 12.45 7.19 -11.16
CA SER A 94 11.27 7.50 -10.33
C SER A 94 11.66 8.31 -9.09
N ASN A 95 10.72 9.13 -8.60
CA ASN A 95 10.88 9.96 -7.40
C ASN A 95 10.74 9.12 -6.12
N HIS A 96 11.65 8.16 -5.97
CA HIS A 96 11.80 7.30 -4.80
C HIS A 96 13.19 7.47 -4.18
N PRO A 97 13.32 7.30 -2.86
CA PRO A 97 14.61 7.33 -2.18
C PRO A 97 15.57 6.27 -2.72
N MET A 98 16.88 6.56 -2.67
CA MET A 98 17.91 5.62 -3.15
C MET A 98 17.88 4.27 -2.44
N TYR A 99 17.51 4.22 -1.16
CA TYR A 99 17.44 2.97 -0.42
C TYR A 99 16.28 2.07 -0.88
N HIS A 100 15.18 2.62 -1.43
CA HIS A 100 14.15 1.80 -2.10
C HIS A 100 14.68 1.18 -3.38
N LYS A 101 15.40 1.97 -4.20
CA LYS A 101 16.02 1.49 -5.45
C LYS A 101 17.04 0.39 -5.17
N LYS A 102 17.89 0.59 -4.16
CA LYS A 102 18.82 -0.42 -3.66
C LYS A 102 18.10 -1.65 -3.11
N GLY A 103 16.98 -1.45 -2.41
CA GLY A 103 16.14 -2.51 -1.86
C GLY A 103 15.62 -3.48 -2.93
N VAL A 104 15.28 -2.99 -4.13
CA VAL A 104 14.90 -3.85 -5.27
C VAL A 104 16.05 -4.76 -5.69
N ILE A 105 17.27 -4.24 -5.76
CA ILE A 105 18.46 -5.05 -6.10
C ILE A 105 18.67 -6.13 -5.03
N ILE A 106 18.63 -5.73 -3.77
CA ILE A 106 18.87 -6.62 -2.63
C ILE A 106 17.83 -7.74 -2.61
N SER A 107 16.54 -7.44 -2.74
CA SER A 107 15.48 -8.44 -2.68
C SER A 107 15.56 -9.45 -3.81
N LEU A 108 15.94 -9.01 -5.02
CA LEU A 108 16.09 -9.89 -6.17
C LEU A 108 17.33 -10.78 -6.06
N ILE A 109 18.46 -10.25 -5.56
CA ILE A 109 19.65 -11.05 -5.27
C ILE A 109 19.36 -12.08 -4.18
N ASP A 110 18.71 -11.69 -3.10
CA ASP A 110 18.32 -12.59 -2.02
C ASP A 110 17.45 -13.73 -2.53
N ARG A 111 16.46 -13.42 -3.37
CA ARG A 111 15.62 -14.43 -4.00
C ARG A 111 16.44 -15.46 -4.77
N ILE A 112 17.42 -15.01 -5.58
CA ILE A 112 18.30 -15.92 -6.34
C ILE A 112 19.11 -16.79 -5.39
N ILE A 113 19.78 -16.19 -4.40
CA ILE A 113 20.69 -16.91 -3.51
C ILE A 113 19.95 -17.89 -2.60
N PHE A 114 18.78 -17.52 -2.08
CA PHE A 114 18.05 -18.37 -1.13
C PHE A 114 17.12 -19.39 -1.78
N LEU A 115 16.57 -19.11 -2.97
CA LEU A 115 15.56 -19.97 -3.59
C LEU A 115 16.10 -20.81 -4.75
N SER A 116 17.27 -20.52 -5.32
CA SER A 116 17.81 -21.30 -6.44
C SER A 116 19.08 -22.06 -6.05
N HIS A 117 19.29 -23.22 -6.67
CA HIS A 117 20.50 -24.00 -6.48
C HIS A 117 21.72 -23.24 -7.04
N PRO A 118 22.92 -23.32 -6.40
CA PRO A 118 24.11 -22.57 -6.80
C PRO A 118 24.48 -22.66 -8.29
N LYS A 119 24.21 -23.80 -8.92
CA LYS A 119 24.45 -24.00 -10.35
C LYS A 119 23.71 -23.00 -11.27
N PHE A 120 22.59 -22.44 -10.80
CA PHE A 120 21.77 -21.48 -11.56
C PHE A 120 22.07 -20.01 -11.21
N HIS A 121 22.86 -19.73 -10.17
CA HIS A 121 23.07 -18.38 -9.66
C HIS A 121 23.64 -17.44 -10.72
N THR A 122 24.68 -17.87 -11.45
CA THR A 122 25.31 -17.06 -12.49
C THR A 122 24.32 -16.64 -13.57
N LYS A 123 23.54 -17.60 -14.09
CA LYS A 123 22.51 -17.34 -15.11
C LYS A 123 21.46 -16.36 -14.59
N ASN A 124 20.96 -16.58 -13.38
CA ASN A 124 19.92 -15.76 -12.78
C ASN A 124 20.39 -14.33 -12.45
N ILE A 125 21.64 -14.17 -12.02
CA ILE A 125 22.25 -12.85 -11.77
C ILE A 125 22.44 -12.09 -13.08
N ILE A 126 22.89 -12.75 -14.16
CA ILE A 126 23.00 -12.12 -15.48
C ILE A 126 21.63 -11.60 -15.94
N GLU A 127 20.59 -12.43 -15.79
CA GLU A 127 19.23 -12.04 -16.18
C GLU A 127 18.67 -10.89 -15.32
N LEU A 128 18.94 -10.92 -14.01
CA LEU A 128 18.64 -9.81 -13.11
C LEU A 128 19.30 -8.50 -13.57
N ILE A 129 20.58 -8.55 -13.93
CA ILE A 129 21.33 -7.38 -14.38
C ILE A 129 20.71 -6.80 -15.64
N ARG A 130 20.41 -7.64 -16.64
CA ARG A 130 19.75 -7.21 -17.89
C ARG A 130 18.43 -6.50 -17.61
N ILE A 131 17.59 -7.09 -16.77
CA ILE A 131 16.29 -6.54 -16.40
C ILE A 131 16.45 -5.18 -15.71
N LEU A 132 17.37 -5.04 -14.76
CA LEU A 132 17.55 -3.79 -14.03
C LEU A 132 18.13 -2.67 -14.90
N ILE A 133 18.99 -2.99 -15.86
CA ILE A 133 19.47 -2.04 -16.88
C ILE A 133 18.28 -1.50 -17.69
N ILE A 134 17.37 -2.36 -18.14
CA ILE A 134 16.14 -1.96 -18.86
C ILE A 134 15.26 -1.05 -17.99
N ASN A 135 15.27 -1.24 -16.66
CA ASN A 135 14.58 -0.37 -15.70
C ASN A 135 15.36 0.91 -15.34
N GLY A 136 16.45 1.20 -16.06
CA GLY A 136 17.24 2.44 -15.95
C GLY A 136 18.29 2.45 -14.86
N TYR A 137 18.61 1.32 -14.23
CA TYR A 137 19.61 1.27 -13.17
C TYR A 137 21.04 1.46 -13.72
N PRO A 138 21.83 2.43 -13.19
CA PRO A 138 23.22 2.60 -13.58
C PRO A 138 24.07 1.38 -13.20
N LEU A 139 24.99 1.00 -14.09
CA LEU A 139 25.85 -0.19 -13.92
C LEU A 139 26.66 -0.13 -12.62
N GLU A 140 27.30 1.01 -12.33
CA GLU A 140 28.12 1.18 -11.13
C GLU A 140 27.30 0.98 -9.85
N PHE A 141 26.11 1.58 -9.78
CA PHE A 141 25.19 1.43 -8.66
C PHE A 141 24.72 -0.02 -8.51
N LEU A 142 24.45 -0.70 -9.62
CA LEU A 142 24.01 -2.07 -9.66
C LEU A 142 25.09 -3.03 -9.15
N PHE A 143 26.29 -2.99 -9.75
CA PHE A 143 27.40 -3.86 -9.39
C PHE A 143 27.85 -3.65 -7.95
N SER A 144 28.00 -2.39 -7.52
CA SER A 144 28.34 -2.08 -6.13
C SER A 144 27.28 -2.62 -5.15
N SER A 145 25.99 -2.48 -5.47
CA SER A 145 24.91 -3.00 -4.62
C SER A 145 24.87 -4.52 -4.56
N ILE A 146 25.04 -5.21 -5.69
CA ILE A 146 25.11 -6.66 -5.76
C ILE A 146 26.30 -7.20 -4.96
N ASN A 147 27.50 -6.67 -5.21
CA ASN A 147 28.72 -7.11 -4.54
C ASN A 147 28.64 -6.90 -3.03
N ASN A 148 28.17 -5.73 -2.60
CA ASN A 148 27.96 -5.45 -1.18
C ASN A 148 26.98 -6.44 -0.54
N ARG A 149 25.89 -6.81 -1.24
CA ARG A 149 24.92 -7.77 -0.72
C ARG A 149 25.50 -9.18 -0.63
N ILE A 150 26.17 -9.65 -1.69
CA ILE A 150 26.81 -10.98 -1.69
C ILE A 150 27.83 -11.08 -0.56
N ASN A 151 28.67 -10.05 -0.37
CA ASN A 151 29.63 -10.01 0.71
C ASN A 151 28.93 -10.03 2.09
N SER A 152 27.90 -9.21 2.28
CA SER A 152 27.10 -9.23 3.51
C SER A 152 26.53 -10.61 3.83
N LEU A 153 26.03 -11.35 2.83
CA LEU A 153 25.50 -12.70 3.03
C LEU A 153 26.58 -13.70 3.44
N LYS A 154 27.80 -13.60 2.88
CA LYS A 154 28.95 -14.42 3.29
C LYS A 154 29.30 -14.18 4.77
N PHE A 155 29.36 -12.92 5.20
CA PHE A 155 29.70 -12.56 6.59
C PHE A 155 28.58 -12.87 7.60
N CYS A 156 27.30 -12.72 7.22
CA CYS A 156 26.18 -13.07 8.10
C CYS A 156 26.10 -14.57 8.40
N ASN A 157 26.48 -15.44 7.46
CA ASN A 157 26.55 -16.87 7.73
C ASN A 157 27.65 -17.24 8.74
N ILE A 158 28.71 -16.44 8.85
CA ILE A 158 29.79 -16.62 9.83
C ILE A 158 29.33 -16.19 11.24
N ASN A 159 28.61 -15.07 11.34
CA ASN A 159 28.22 -14.49 12.63
C ASN A 159 26.90 -15.00 13.24
N ARG A 160 26.08 -15.76 12.49
CA ARG A 160 24.85 -16.38 13.04
C ARG A 160 25.11 -17.39 14.16
N ASN A 161 26.34 -17.88 14.31
CA ASN A 161 26.71 -18.76 15.41
C ASN A 161 26.99 -18.03 16.74
N ILE A 162 26.97 -16.68 16.78
CA ILE A 162 27.48 -15.92 17.95
C ILE A 162 26.42 -15.04 18.63
N VAL A 163 25.28 -14.71 18.02
CA VAL A 163 24.35 -13.72 18.59
C VAL A 163 22.91 -14.21 18.64
N ASN A 164 22.64 -15.06 19.63
CA ASN A 164 21.31 -15.22 20.24
C ASN A 164 21.34 -14.57 21.62
N ASN A 165 21.52 -13.26 21.70
CA ASN A 165 21.23 -12.52 22.92
C ASN A 165 20.19 -11.44 22.60
N GLY A 166 18.99 -11.68 23.10
CA GLY A 166 17.82 -10.83 22.91
C GLY A 166 18.07 -9.44 23.44
N THR A 167 18.05 -8.46 22.54
CA THR A 167 17.88 -7.06 22.92
C THR A 167 16.41 -6.71 22.76
N GLY A 168 15.79 -6.25 23.84
CA GLY A 168 14.42 -5.76 23.84
C GLY A 168 14.21 -4.75 22.72
N ARG A 169 13.13 -4.92 21.95
CA ARG A 169 12.80 -4.03 20.83
C ARG A 169 12.58 -2.61 21.35
N VAL A 170 13.59 -1.74 21.17
CA VAL A 170 13.43 -0.30 21.34
C VAL A 170 12.35 0.16 20.37
N LYS A 171 11.33 0.85 20.89
CA LYS A 171 10.21 1.35 20.09
C LYS A 171 10.70 2.56 19.28
N ASN A 172 11.07 2.32 18.03
CA ASN A 172 11.52 3.37 17.13
C ASN A 172 10.33 4.25 16.72
N ASN A 173 10.35 5.53 17.11
CA ASN A 173 9.40 6.51 16.60
C ASN A 173 9.81 6.90 15.17
N PHE A 174 8.83 7.13 14.29
CA PHE A 174 9.08 7.53 12.90
C PHE A 174 8.36 8.83 12.56
N PHE A 175 9.08 9.73 11.89
CA PHE A 175 8.54 10.92 11.26
C PHE A 175 8.49 10.73 9.75
N VAL A 176 7.29 10.73 9.17
CA VAL A 176 7.07 10.39 7.76
C VAL A 176 7.00 11.65 6.91
N VAL A 177 7.87 11.75 5.91
CA VAL A 177 7.99 12.90 5.00
C VAL A 177 7.66 12.47 3.57
N PRO A 178 6.88 13.25 2.80
CA PRO A 178 6.71 12.99 1.37
C PRO A 178 8.06 12.97 0.64
N CYS A 179 8.28 12.00 -0.23
CA CYS A 179 9.49 11.91 -1.03
C CYS A 179 9.41 12.91 -2.20
N HIS A 180 10.32 13.88 -2.21
CA HIS A 180 10.50 14.87 -3.26
C HIS A 180 12.00 15.04 -3.54
N LYS A 181 12.38 14.86 -4.81
CA LYS A 181 13.76 14.67 -5.31
C LYS A 181 14.81 15.69 -4.83
N ASN A 182 14.39 16.88 -4.37
CA ASN A 182 15.30 17.93 -3.91
C ASN A 182 15.04 18.41 -2.47
N ILE A 183 13.88 18.08 -1.90
CA ILE A 183 13.47 18.58 -0.58
C ILE A 183 13.80 17.54 0.47
N SER A 184 13.43 16.27 0.21
CA SER A 184 13.58 15.18 1.17
C SER A 184 15.04 14.95 1.59
N GLU A 185 15.99 15.09 0.66
CA GLU A 185 17.41 14.87 0.96
C GLU A 185 17.96 15.96 1.89
N LYS A 186 17.62 17.22 1.64
CA LYS A 186 17.97 18.37 2.51
C LYS A 186 17.22 18.32 3.84
N PHE A 187 16.01 17.80 3.84
CA PHE A 187 15.19 17.69 5.03
C PHE A 187 15.85 16.79 6.09
N ARG A 188 16.53 15.71 5.65
CA ARG A 188 17.28 14.83 6.54
C ARG A 188 18.40 15.55 7.28
N SER A 189 19.14 16.42 6.61
CA SER A 189 20.27 17.13 7.23
C SER A 189 19.82 18.21 8.21
N ILE A 190 18.59 18.73 8.04
CA ILE A 190 18.04 19.79 8.89
C ILE A 190 17.37 19.22 10.14
N ILE A 191 16.68 18.09 10.02
CA ILE A 191 15.93 17.50 11.13
C ILE A 191 16.81 16.53 11.92
N ASN A 192 17.18 16.95 13.13
CA ASN A 192 17.74 16.09 14.16
C ASN A 192 16.78 16.00 15.35
N ILE A 193 15.73 15.18 15.23
CA ILE A 193 14.79 14.93 16.33
C ILE A 193 15.32 13.72 17.13
N PRO A 194 15.66 13.90 18.43
CA PRO A 194 16.11 12.80 19.26
C PRO A 194 15.11 11.63 19.24
N ASN A 195 15.61 10.41 19.18
CA ASN A 195 14.81 9.18 19.23
C ASN A 195 13.74 9.05 18.13
N THR A 196 13.89 9.75 17.00
CA THR A 196 12.95 9.67 15.89
C THR A 196 13.66 9.42 14.56
N ASN A 197 13.21 8.39 13.85
CA ASN A 197 13.72 8.05 12.52
C ASN A 197 12.90 8.75 11.43
N ILE A 198 13.55 9.34 10.45
CA ILE A 198 12.86 9.92 9.29
C ILE A 198 12.59 8.82 8.27
N ALA A 199 11.33 8.66 7.87
CA ALA A 199 10.90 7.76 6.81
C ALA A 199 10.33 8.56 5.64
N TYR A 200 10.64 8.16 4.41
CA TYR A 200 10.12 8.84 3.22
C TYR A 200 8.99 8.05 2.58
N LYS A 201 7.89 8.74 2.29
CA LYS A 201 6.71 8.19 1.62
C LYS A 201 6.62 8.72 0.18
N PRO A 202 6.71 7.86 -0.85
CA PRO A 202 6.45 8.26 -2.22
C PRO A 202 5.02 8.80 -2.37
N ILE A 203 4.87 9.93 -3.07
CA ILE A 203 3.57 10.58 -3.30
C ILE A 203 2.76 9.76 -4.30
N ASN A 204 3.39 9.37 -5.41
CA ASN A 204 2.78 8.55 -6.45
C ASN A 204 2.95 7.07 -6.12
N ASN A 205 1.94 6.48 -5.47
CA ASN A 205 1.90 5.05 -5.23
C ASN A 205 0.97 4.36 -6.24
N LEU A 206 1.26 3.08 -6.53
CA LEU A 206 0.44 2.28 -7.43
C LEU A 206 -1.01 2.17 -6.97
N GLY A 207 -1.31 2.25 -5.67
CA GLY A 207 -2.69 2.21 -5.16
C GLY A 207 -3.56 3.40 -5.59
N GLY A 208 -2.95 4.53 -5.97
CA GLY A 208 -3.67 5.65 -6.57
C GLY A 208 -4.10 5.40 -8.02
N ILE A 209 -3.32 4.59 -8.74
CA ILE A 209 -3.50 4.29 -10.18
C ILE A 209 -4.32 3.00 -10.34
N ILE A 210 -3.90 1.95 -9.66
CA ILE A 210 -4.49 0.62 -9.66
C ILE A 210 -5.41 0.51 -8.45
N LYS A 211 -6.69 0.81 -8.67
CA LYS A 211 -7.73 0.65 -7.65
C LYS A 211 -8.22 -0.79 -7.65
N THR A 212 -8.62 -1.27 -6.48
CA THR A 212 -9.05 -2.67 -6.24
C THR A 212 -10.40 -3.04 -6.87
N GLY A 213 -10.89 -2.26 -7.85
CA GLY A 213 -12.16 -2.49 -8.53
C GLY A 213 -13.39 -2.43 -7.61
N LYS A 214 -13.26 -1.96 -6.37
CA LYS A 214 -14.37 -1.86 -5.42
C LYS A 214 -15.38 -0.82 -5.86
N ASP A 215 -16.65 -1.11 -5.60
CA ASP A 215 -17.76 -0.18 -5.84
C ASP A 215 -17.51 1.15 -5.13
N LYS A 216 -17.76 2.24 -5.86
CA LYS A 216 -17.69 3.58 -5.27
C LYS A 216 -18.83 3.72 -4.27
N LEU A 217 -18.50 4.10 -3.04
CA LEU A 217 -19.51 4.46 -2.05
C LEU A 217 -20.28 5.70 -2.51
N ASN A 218 -21.58 5.73 -2.23
CA ASN A 218 -22.37 6.94 -2.37
C ASN A 218 -21.76 8.08 -1.54
N LYS A 219 -21.83 9.30 -2.06
CA LYS A 219 -21.24 10.51 -1.45
C LYS A 219 -21.50 10.60 0.06
N PHE A 220 -22.75 10.41 0.48
CA PHE A 220 -23.15 10.56 1.88
C PHE A 220 -22.82 9.35 2.79
N ASP A 221 -22.35 8.24 2.23
CA ASP A 221 -21.86 7.08 3.00
C ASP A 221 -20.40 7.14 3.37
N ASN A 222 -19.65 8.10 2.80
CA ASN A 222 -18.25 8.30 3.13
C ASN A 222 -18.08 8.67 4.61
N THR A 223 -16.98 8.18 5.19
CA THR A 223 -16.58 8.39 6.58
C THR A 223 -15.21 9.05 6.62
N ASN A 224 -14.84 9.66 7.76
CA ASN A 224 -13.54 10.33 7.92
C ASN A 224 -13.32 11.49 6.95
N VAL A 225 -14.38 12.24 6.65
CA VAL A 225 -14.36 13.31 5.65
C VAL A 225 -14.32 14.69 6.29
N VAL A 226 -13.69 15.64 5.58
CA VAL A 226 -13.89 17.08 5.74
C VAL A 226 -14.90 17.49 4.67
N TYR A 227 -15.94 18.21 5.06
CA TYR A 227 -17.05 18.59 4.20
C TYR A 227 -17.34 20.09 4.28
N ARG A 228 -17.95 20.64 3.23
CA ARG A 228 -18.44 22.01 3.15
C ARG A 228 -19.93 22.03 2.90
N ILE A 229 -20.64 22.86 3.64
CA ILE A 229 -22.05 23.17 3.43
C ILE A 229 -22.18 24.64 3.06
N ASN A 230 -23.01 24.95 2.08
CA ASN A 230 -23.25 26.31 1.63
C ASN A 230 -24.62 26.79 2.14
N CYS A 231 -24.73 28.10 2.40
CA CYS A 231 -26.02 28.75 2.50
C CYS A 231 -26.62 28.94 1.09
N ARG A 232 -27.95 28.84 0.96
CA ARG A 232 -28.64 29.08 -0.32
C ARG A 232 -28.87 30.56 -0.62
N ASP A 233 -28.97 31.36 0.44
CA ASP A 233 -29.40 32.77 0.34
C ASP A 233 -28.24 33.75 0.52
N CYS A 234 -27.04 33.28 0.86
CA CYS A 234 -25.84 34.12 0.90
C CYS A 234 -24.56 33.32 0.67
N ASP A 235 -23.43 34.02 0.47
CA ASP A 235 -22.12 33.42 0.17
C ASP A 235 -21.43 32.77 1.39
N MET A 236 -22.12 32.66 2.52
CA MET A 236 -21.56 32.07 3.73
C MET A 236 -21.47 30.55 3.61
N THR A 237 -20.33 30.00 4.00
CA THR A 237 -20.05 28.57 3.98
C THR A 237 -19.65 28.05 5.36
N TYR A 238 -19.93 26.79 5.63
CA TYR A 238 -19.47 26.09 6.83
C TYR A 238 -18.62 24.89 6.44
N VAL A 239 -17.46 24.75 7.07
CA VAL A 239 -16.59 23.59 6.92
C VAL A 239 -16.57 22.80 8.23
N GLY A 240 -16.71 21.49 8.14
CA GLY A 240 -16.61 20.62 9.30
C GLY A 240 -15.98 19.27 8.96
N GLN A 241 -15.55 18.52 9.97
CA GLN A 241 -15.12 17.12 9.82
C GLN A 241 -16.03 16.12 10.53
N THR A 242 -15.98 14.87 10.09
CA THR A 242 -16.65 13.76 10.76
C THR A 242 -15.88 12.46 10.62
N LYS A 243 -15.78 11.70 11.72
CA LYS A 243 -15.35 10.29 11.70
C LYS A 243 -16.47 9.35 11.18
N ARG A 244 -17.73 9.75 11.35
CA ARG A 244 -18.92 8.94 11.04
C ARG A 244 -19.31 9.14 9.57
N ARG A 245 -20.39 8.46 9.13
CA ARG A 245 -20.96 8.68 7.80
C ARG A 245 -21.41 10.14 7.66
N LEU A 246 -21.13 10.76 6.52
CA LEU A 246 -21.53 12.15 6.26
C LEU A 246 -23.03 12.37 6.47
N ARG A 247 -23.88 11.46 5.98
CA ARG A 247 -25.35 11.51 6.18
C ARG A 247 -25.74 11.68 7.66
N THR A 248 -25.03 10.99 8.56
CA THR A 248 -25.34 11.03 9.99
C THR A 248 -24.99 12.40 10.56
N ARG A 249 -23.83 12.94 10.17
CA ARG A 249 -23.40 14.26 10.64
C ARG A 249 -24.31 15.38 10.13
N LEU A 250 -24.76 15.30 8.87
CA LEU A 250 -25.71 16.27 8.31
C LEU A 250 -27.07 16.19 9.00
N LYS A 251 -27.53 14.97 9.31
CA LYS A 251 -28.77 14.79 10.07
C LYS A 251 -28.68 15.42 11.46
N GLU A 252 -27.56 15.24 12.17
CA GLU A 252 -27.33 15.88 13.47
C GLU A 252 -27.45 17.41 13.38
N HIS A 253 -26.84 18.04 12.36
CA HIS A 253 -26.98 19.48 12.14
C HIS A 253 -28.42 19.92 11.85
N ARG A 254 -29.18 19.14 11.06
CA ARG A 254 -30.60 19.43 10.79
C ARG A 254 -31.46 19.28 12.06
N ASP A 255 -31.17 18.28 12.88
CA ASP A 255 -31.91 18.03 14.12
C ASP A 255 -31.54 19.02 15.24
N ASP A 256 -30.37 19.67 15.16
CA ASP A 256 -29.99 20.75 16.09
C ASP A 256 -30.94 21.95 16.03
N LEU A 257 -31.57 22.24 14.89
CA LEU A 257 -32.58 23.31 14.74
C LEU A 257 -33.80 23.11 15.64
N LYS A 258 -34.08 21.87 16.03
CA LYS A 258 -35.23 21.53 16.89
C LYS A 258 -34.92 21.72 18.38
N LYS A 259 -33.66 21.98 18.73
CA LYS A 259 -33.23 22.16 20.13
C LYS A 259 -33.43 23.60 20.55
N SER A 260 -33.82 23.80 21.81
CA SER A 260 -34.03 25.12 22.40
C SER A 260 -32.75 25.84 22.80
N ASN A 261 -31.67 25.10 23.09
CA ASN A 261 -30.38 25.62 23.54
C ASN A 261 -29.20 24.90 22.85
N ASN A 262 -28.03 25.56 22.78
CA ASN A 262 -26.76 25.06 22.22
C ASN A 262 -26.75 24.79 20.70
N ASN A 263 -27.39 25.67 19.93
CA ASN A 263 -27.44 25.56 18.48
C ASN A 263 -26.04 25.69 17.84
N SER A 264 -25.77 24.85 16.84
CA SER A 264 -24.57 24.93 16.02
C SER A 264 -24.46 26.27 15.30
N VAL A 265 -23.26 26.66 14.84
CA VAL A 265 -23.07 27.92 14.07
C VAL A 265 -23.93 27.95 12.81
N VAL A 266 -24.12 26.80 12.16
CA VAL A 266 -25.01 26.62 11.00
C VAL A 266 -26.46 26.89 11.40
N SER A 267 -26.92 26.31 12.51
CA SER A 267 -28.28 26.50 13.02
C SER A 267 -28.54 27.94 13.45
N LYS A 268 -27.56 28.59 14.10
CA LYS A 268 -27.64 30.01 14.49
C LYS A 268 -27.75 30.92 13.28
N HIS A 269 -26.95 30.68 12.24
CA HIS A 269 -27.06 31.42 10.98
C HIS A 269 -28.45 31.28 10.37
N GLN A 270 -28.97 30.05 10.31
CA GLN A 270 -30.29 29.77 9.77
C GLN A 270 -31.40 30.51 10.51
N LEU A 271 -31.35 30.51 11.85
CA LEU A 271 -32.36 31.18 12.69
C LEU A 271 -32.25 32.71 12.65
N ASN A 272 -31.03 33.25 12.75
CA ASN A 272 -30.81 34.69 12.85
C ASN A 272 -31.01 35.40 11.50
N CYS A 273 -30.57 34.77 10.41
CA CYS A 273 -30.67 35.34 9.07
C CYS A 273 -31.93 34.88 8.33
N LYS A 274 -32.67 33.88 8.84
CA LYS A 274 -33.82 33.25 8.17
C LYS A 274 -33.49 32.70 6.79
N HIS A 275 -32.26 32.19 6.63
CA HIS A 275 -31.80 31.58 5.39
C HIS A 275 -32.08 30.07 5.37
N ASP A 276 -31.91 29.43 4.21
CA ASP A 276 -31.90 27.99 4.02
C ASP A 276 -30.49 27.47 3.72
N ILE A 277 -30.23 26.24 4.15
CA ILE A 277 -28.92 25.60 4.02
C ILE A 277 -28.99 24.54 2.93
N ASP A 278 -27.99 24.52 2.04
CA ASP A 278 -27.94 23.56 0.94
C ASP A 278 -27.32 22.23 1.37
N TRP A 279 -28.12 21.43 2.07
CA TRP A 279 -27.67 20.14 2.58
C TRP A 279 -27.38 19.12 1.48
N ASP A 280 -28.13 19.15 0.38
CA ASP A 280 -28.06 18.12 -0.68
C ASP A 280 -26.81 18.30 -1.56
N ASN A 281 -26.34 19.54 -1.72
CA ASN A 281 -25.10 19.84 -2.44
C ASN A 281 -23.85 19.91 -1.55
N THR A 282 -23.90 19.42 -0.30
CA THR A 282 -22.74 19.37 0.62
C THR A 282 -21.51 18.80 -0.08
N ALA A 283 -20.40 19.54 -0.21
CA ALA A 283 -19.18 19.05 -0.86
C ALA A 283 -18.30 18.25 0.11
N ILE A 284 -17.62 17.20 -0.36
CA ILE A 284 -16.52 16.57 0.37
C ILE A 284 -15.23 17.25 -0.12
N LEU A 285 -14.52 17.88 0.80
CA LEU A 285 -13.27 18.61 0.51
C LEU A 285 -12.05 17.70 0.63
N ASP A 286 -12.04 16.79 1.61
CA ASP A 286 -10.94 15.85 1.88
C ASP A 286 -11.42 14.59 2.62
N SER A 287 -10.62 13.53 2.61
CA SER A 287 -10.85 12.26 3.30
C SER A 287 -9.57 11.77 3.98
N GLU A 288 -9.51 11.89 5.32
CA GLU A 288 -8.34 11.56 6.12
C GLU A 288 -8.74 10.74 7.35
N PRO A 289 -8.40 9.44 7.43
CA PRO A 289 -8.78 8.59 8.56
C PRO A 289 -8.14 8.99 9.89
N VAL A 290 -6.93 9.57 9.87
CA VAL A 290 -6.20 9.96 11.07
C VAL A 290 -6.78 11.26 11.63
N TYR A 291 -7.38 11.19 12.82
CA TYR A 291 -8.06 12.32 13.46
C TYR A 291 -7.23 13.60 13.47
N PHE A 292 -5.99 13.55 13.96
CA PHE A 292 -5.11 14.72 14.05
C PHE A 292 -4.86 15.37 12.67
N LYS A 293 -4.60 14.56 11.63
CA LYS A 293 -4.40 15.07 10.27
C LYS A 293 -5.69 15.64 9.69
N ARG A 294 -6.83 15.00 9.97
CA ARG A 294 -8.14 15.48 9.54
C ARG A 294 -8.52 16.81 10.20
N THR A 295 -8.15 17.02 11.47
CA THR A 295 -8.29 18.31 12.15
C THR A 295 -7.45 19.39 11.48
N ILE A 296 -6.20 19.09 11.11
CA ILE A 296 -5.37 20.05 10.35
C ILE A 296 -6.00 20.35 8.98
N SER A 297 -6.49 19.32 8.28
CA SER A 297 -7.18 19.46 6.98
C SER A 297 -8.42 20.36 7.10
N GLU A 298 -9.26 20.14 8.11
CA GLU A 298 -10.40 21.00 8.43
C GLU A 298 -9.97 22.46 8.64
N MET A 299 -8.94 22.70 9.46
CA MET A 299 -8.42 24.06 9.72
C MET A 299 -7.93 24.76 8.46
N ILE A 300 -7.21 24.05 7.59
CA ILE A 300 -6.75 24.57 6.29
C ILE A 300 -7.96 24.94 5.43
N HIS A 301 -8.95 24.06 5.33
CA HIS A 301 -10.15 24.32 4.53
C HIS A 301 -11.01 25.46 5.08
N ILE A 302 -11.08 25.65 6.41
CA ILE A 302 -11.73 26.81 7.04
C ILE A 302 -11.01 28.10 6.64
N LYS A 303 -9.67 28.14 6.72
CA LYS A 303 -8.86 29.31 6.33
C LYS A 303 -8.92 29.60 4.83
N ASN A 304 -9.21 28.59 4.01
CA ASN A 304 -9.46 28.74 2.58
C ASN A 304 -10.90 29.16 2.23
N GLN A 305 -11.73 29.55 3.20
CA GLN A 305 -13.03 30.15 2.90
C GLN A 305 -12.93 31.67 3.00
N ILE A 306 -13.48 32.38 2.01
CA ILE A 306 -13.59 33.85 2.03
C ILE A 306 -14.64 34.26 3.09
N ASN A 307 -15.81 33.63 3.02
CA ASN A 307 -16.97 33.92 3.87
C ASN A 307 -17.33 32.65 4.66
N CYS A 308 -16.85 32.56 5.90
CA CYS A 308 -16.92 31.35 6.72
C CYS A 308 -17.76 31.53 7.98
N LEU A 309 -18.66 30.58 8.25
CA LEU A 309 -19.50 30.51 9.45
C LEU A 309 -18.76 29.95 10.67
N ASN A 310 -17.62 29.27 10.46
CA ASN A 310 -16.81 28.71 11.53
C ASN A 310 -16.30 29.79 12.49
N LEU A 311 -16.06 29.40 13.75
CA LEU A 311 -15.49 30.30 14.74
C LEU A 311 -13.98 30.43 14.51
N GLN A 312 -13.39 31.58 14.81
CA GLN A 312 -11.93 31.75 14.71
C GLN A 312 -11.17 30.74 15.58
N SER A 313 -11.75 30.36 16.72
CA SER A 313 -11.26 29.33 17.65
C SER A 313 -11.09 27.96 17.00
N ASP A 314 -11.86 27.66 15.94
CA ASP A 314 -11.77 26.38 15.22
C ASP A 314 -10.40 26.21 14.52
N THR A 315 -9.63 27.29 14.36
CA THR A 315 -8.33 27.31 13.67
C THR A 315 -7.13 27.69 14.54
N GLU A 316 -7.32 27.88 15.85
CA GLU A 316 -6.26 28.36 16.77
C GLU A 316 -5.02 27.45 16.83
N LYS A 317 -5.21 26.14 16.61
CA LYS A 317 -4.10 25.16 16.64
C LYS A 317 -3.26 25.16 15.36
N LEU A 318 -3.64 25.93 14.34
CA LEU A 318 -2.89 26.07 13.10
C LEU A 318 -1.88 27.23 13.24
N PRO A 319 -0.56 26.98 13.19
CA PRO A 319 0.43 28.03 13.38
C PRO A 319 0.32 29.12 12.31
N GLN A 320 0.40 30.39 12.73
CA GLN A 320 0.29 31.56 11.85
C GLN A 320 1.33 31.58 10.71
N LEU A 321 2.48 30.94 10.91
CA LEU A 321 3.53 30.77 9.90
C LEU A 321 3.03 30.12 8.60
N TYR A 322 1.96 29.32 8.66
CA TYR A 322 1.38 28.68 7.50
C TYR A 322 0.34 29.55 6.78
N PHE A 323 -0.10 30.66 7.36
CA PHE A 323 -1.22 31.43 6.82
C PHE A 323 -0.88 32.04 5.45
N SER A 324 0.33 32.59 5.28
CA SER A 324 0.79 33.14 4.00
C SER A 324 0.84 32.08 2.90
N ILE A 325 1.21 30.84 3.23
CA ILE A 325 1.24 29.72 2.28
C ILE A 325 -0.18 29.33 1.89
N ILE A 326 -1.09 29.25 2.86
CA ILE A 326 -2.48 28.87 2.67
C ILE A 326 -3.22 29.93 1.82
N THR A 327 -3.05 31.21 2.13
CA THR A 327 -3.70 32.31 1.39
C THR A 327 -3.19 32.46 -0.05
N ASN A 328 -1.93 32.13 -0.33
CA ASN A 328 -1.39 32.23 -1.70
C ASN A 328 -1.98 31.16 -2.64
N THR A 329 -2.41 30.00 -2.14
CA THR A 329 -3.05 28.96 -2.98
C THR A 329 -4.41 29.40 -3.57
N HIS A 330 -5.03 30.46 -3.03
CA HIS A 330 -6.25 31.06 -3.58
C HIS A 330 -6.03 31.86 -4.87
N GLN A 331 -4.87 32.50 -5.03
CA GLN A 331 -4.61 33.34 -6.21
C GLN A 331 -4.33 32.47 -7.44
N ASP A 332 -3.63 31.35 -7.26
CA ASP A 332 -3.26 30.42 -8.35
C ASP A 332 -4.41 29.53 -8.84
N SER A 333 -5.46 29.33 -8.02
CA SER A 333 -6.64 28.53 -8.40
C SER A 333 -7.69 29.34 -9.18
N ASN A 334 -7.77 30.66 -8.98
CA ASN A 334 -8.67 31.52 -9.73
C ASN A 334 -8.14 31.88 -11.13
N THR A 335 -6.81 31.89 -11.35
CA THR A 335 -6.21 32.18 -12.67
C THR A 335 -6.36 31.03 -13.68
N ASN A 336 -6.47 29.79 -13.22
CA ASN A 336 -6.62 28.61 -14.09
C ASN A 336 -8.08 28.27 -14.48
N SER A 337 -9.05 29.12 -14.13
CA SER A 337 -10.48 28.95 -14.50
C SER A 337 -10.97 29.98 -15.53
N GLN A 338 -10.06 30.80 -16.08
CA GLN A 338 -10.35 31.79 -17.13
C GLN A 338 -9.52 31.58 -18.41
N SER A 339 -8.98 30.39 -18.64
CA SER A 339 -8.25 30.04 -19.88
C SER A 339 -8.88 28.87 -20.62
#